data_AF-A0A370PFV3-F1
#
_entry.id   AF-A0A370PFV3-F1
#
_cell.length_a   1.000
_cell.length_b   1.000
_cell.length_c   1.000
_cell.angle_alpha   90.00
_cell.angle_beta   90.00
_cell.angle_gamma   90.00
#
_symmetry.space_group_name_H-M   'P 1'
#
loop_
_entity.id
_entity.type
_entity.pdbx_description
1 polymer ?
#
loop_
_entity_poly.entity_id
_entity_poly.type
_entity_poly.pdbx_seq_one_letter_code
_entity_poly.pdbx_strand_id
1 'polypeptide(L)'
;MGPRYKLLEGLPRELWFHIKNLLHPADVENVLNTGPKIWNYVFKDESWLKLALTFDRCSPVLLGYNLSRLRLRGKPQKLYVALLARDYSGDLRWKKSEFFAALQDGWEYDESHYEIHFSSGLTVNVYEVLTGDDAARLPLEKIFINKKGGVYSEYCFYMDKD
;
A
#
# COMPACT_ATOMS: atom_id res chain seq x y z
N MET A 1 -9.33 20.80 -19.36
CA MET A 1 -7.96 20.39 -19.00
C MET A 1 -8.04 19.00 -18.40
N GLY A 2 -7.66 17.96 -19.14
CA GLY A 2 -7.71 16.58 -18.65
C GLY A 2 -6.49 16.29 -17.78
N PRO A 3 -6.62 15.59 -16.63
CA PRO A 3 -5.49 15.30 -15.78
C PRO A 3 -4.55 14.28 -16.43
N ARG A 4 -3.26 14.58 -16.30
CA ARG A 4 -2.10 13.86 -16.81
C ARG A 4 -1.88 12.54 -16.07
N TYR A 5 -2.58 11.45 -16.39
CA TYR A 5 -2.13 10.09 -15.97
C TYR A 5 -2.33 8.97 -16.98
N LYS A 6 -2.58 9.25 -18.26
CA LYS A 6 -2.43 8.28 -19.36
C LYS A 6 -0.97 7.94 -19.69
N LEU A 7 -0.08 7.90 -18.70
CA LEU A 7 1.35 7.76 -18.94
C LEU A 7 1.73 6.33 -19.36
N LEU A 8 0.85 5.36 -19.10
CA LEU A 8 1.12 3.94 -19.34
C LEU A 8 0.23 3.30 -20.41
N GLU A 9 -1.00 3.81 -20.64
CA GLU A 9 -1.93 3.28 -21.65
C GLU A 9 -1.46 3.43 -23.12
N GLY A 10 -0.40 4.19 -23.40
CA GLY A 10 0.05 4.51 -24.75
C GLY A 10 1.51 4.17 -25.07
N LEU A 11 2.23 3.48 -24.18
CA LEU A 11 3.65 3.21 -24.39
C LEU A 11 3.85 2.13 -25.48
N PRO A 12 4.63 2.44 -26.54
CA PRO A 12 5.12 1.43 -27.48
C PRO A 12 5.73 0.26 -26.72
N ARG A 13 5.43 -0.98 -27.14
CA ARG A 13 5.84 -2.22 -26.46
C ARG A 13 7.34 -2.22 -26.11
N GLU A 14 8.16 -1.64 -26.98
CA GLU A 14 9.60 -1.50 -26.85
C GLU A 14 10.05 -0.68 -25.62
N LEU A 15 9.33 0.38 -25.26
CA LEU A 15 9.61 1.20 -24.07
C LEU A 15 9.17 0.50 -22.77
N TRP A 16 8.10 -0.30 -22.81
CA TRP A 16 7.74 -1.19 -21.70
C TRP A 16 8.86 -2.19 -21.41
N PHE A 17 9.48 -2.76 -22.45
CA PHE A 17 10.63 -3.66 -22.29
C PHE A 17 11.88 -2.98 -21.70
N HIS A 18 12.00 -1.65 -21.77
CA HIS A 18 13.09 -0.91 -21.12
C HIS A 18 12.77 -0.53 -19.67
N ILE A 19 11.52 -0.16 -19.37
CA ILE A 19 11.10 0.21 -18.01
C ILE A 19 11.00 -1.04 -17.11
N LYS A 20 10.54 -2.18 -17.64
CA LYS A 20 10.49 -3.44 -16.87
C LYS A 20 11.88 -3.90 -16.40
N ASN A 21 12.95 -3.49 -17.08
CA ASN A 21 14.32 -3.83 -16.71
C ASN A 21 14.87 -2.91 -15.61
N LEU A 22 14.17 -1.79 -15.31
CA LEU A 22 14.45 -0.89 -14.19
C LEU A 22 13.62 -1.23 -12.96
N LEU A 23 12.47 -1.89 -13.14
CA LEU A 23 11.69 -2.48 -12.06
C LEU A 23 12.44 -3.70 -11.51
N HIS A 24 12.57 -3.81 -10.20
CA HIS A 24 13.09 -5.04 -9.62
C HIS A 24 12.09 -6.16 -9.98
N PRO A 25 12.52 -7.39 -10.33
CA PRO A 25 11.60 -8.47 -10.68
C PRO A 25 10.48 -8.73 -9.65
N ALA A 26 10.74 -8.39 -8.38
CA ALA A 26 9.74 -8.40 -7.30
C ALA A 26 8.61 -7.38 -7.49
N ASP A 27 8.89 -6.21 -8.07
CA ASP A 27 7.90 -5.16 -8.32
C ASP A 27 6.94 -5.56 -9.45
N VAL A 28 7.46 -6.24 -10.49
CA VAL A 28 6.65 -6.81 -11.57
C VAL A 28 5.77 -7.97 -11.05
N GLU A 29 6.31 -8.82 -10.18
CA GLU A 29 5.54 -9.89 -9.52
C GLU A 29 4.45 -9.32 -8.59
N ASN A 30 4.74 -8.21 -7.90
CA ASN A 30 3.80 -7.47 -7.06
C ASN A 30 2.62 -6.95 -7.85
N VAL A 31 2.87 -6.23 -8.94
CA VAL A 31 1.80 -5.66 -9.78
C VAL A 31 0.93 -6.78 -10.38
N LEU A 32 1.53 -7.89 -10.81
CA LEU A 32 0.82 -8.91 -11.58
C LEU A 32 0.13 -10.00 -10.74
N ASN A 33 0.65 -10.38 -9.57
CA ASN A 33 0.23 -11.63 -8.89
C ASN A 33 -0.14 -11.50 -7.40
N THR A 34 0.48 -10.56 -6.67
CA THR A 34 0.32 -10.40 -5.21
C THR A 34 -0.41 -9.13 -4.81
N GLY A 35 -0.41 -8.10 -5.65
CA GLY A 35 -0.95 -6.78 -5.33
C GLY A 35 -2.44 -6.80 -4.98
N PRO A 36 -3.32 -7.36 -5.83
CA PRO A 36 -4.74 -7.47 -5.49
C PRO A 36 -5.01 -8.31 -4.23
N LYS A 37 -4.13 -9.27 -3.91
CA LYS A 37 -4.32 -10.17 -2.76
C LYS A 37 -3.97 -9.47 -1.44
N ILE A 38 -2.90 -8.67 -1.39
CA ILE A 38 -2.50 -8.00 -0.14
C ILE A 38 -3.57 -6.99 0.32
N TRP A 39 -4.21 -6.28 -0.61
CA TRP A 39 -5.33 -5.39 -0.30
C TRP A 39 -6.50 -6.13 0.36
N ASN A 40 -6.80 -7.36 -0.09
CA ASN A 40 -7.84 -8.21 0.51
C ASN A 40 -7.48 -8.72 1.92
N TYR A 41 -6.22 -8.67 2.33
CA TYR A 41 -5.83 -8.99 3.71
C TYR A 41 -5.95 -7.79 4.66
N VAL A 42 -6.02 -6.57 4.12
CA VAL A 42 -6.24 -5.34 4.90
C VAL A 42 -7.72 -4.98 4.94
N PHE A 43 -8.39 -5.03 3.79
CA PHE A 43 -9.77 -4.60 3.62
C PHE A 43 -10.69 -5.78 3.27
N LYS A 44 -11.88 -5.81 3.88
CA LYS A 44 -12.93 -6.79 3.53
C LYS A 44 -13.76 -6.38 2.32
N ASP A 45 -13.77 -5.09 2.02
CA ASP A 45 -14.41 -4.52 0.85
C ASP A 45 -13.67 -3.26 0.37
N GLU A 46 -14.03 -2.79 -0.81
CA GLU A 46 -13.38 -1.65 -1.45
C GLU A 46 -13.99 -0.28 -1.05
N SER A 47 -14.88 -0.21 -0.05
CA SER A 47 -15.66 1.01 0.23
C SER A 47 -14.76 2.20 0.59
N TRP A 48 -13.85 2.03 1.54
CA TRP A 48 -12.91 3.08 1.92
C TRP A 48 -11.91 3.40 0.80
N LEU A 49 -11.45 2.39 0.08
CA LEU A 49 -10.50 2.59 -1.02
C LEU A 49 -11.14 3.38 -2.17
N LYS A 50 -12.41 3.09 -2.50
CA LYS A 50 -13.20 3.87 -3.46
C LYS A 50 -13.46 5.29 -2.97
N LEU A 51 -13.77 5.46 -1.69
CA LEU A 51 -13.93 6.77 -1.06
C LEU A 51 -12.63 7.58 -1.14
N ALA A 52 -11.48 6.99 -0.79
CA ALA A 52 -10.17 7.62 -0.88
C ALA A 52 -9.89 8.14 -2.28
N LEU A 53 -10.19 7.35 -3.31
CA LEU A 53 -10.03 7.76 -4.70
C LEU A 53 -10.94 8.92 -5.18
N THR A 54 -11.87 9.41 -4.34
CA THR A 54 -12.67 10.62 -4.63
C THR A 54 -12.01 11.91 -4.15
N PHE A 55 -10.98 11.83 -3.31
CA PHE A 55 -10.24 12.97 -2.79
C PHE A 55 -9.09 13.37 -3.73
N ASP A 56 -8.66 14.64 -3.67
CA ASP A 56 -7.68 15.18 -4.61
C ASP A 56 -6.34 14.44 -4.51
N ARG A 57 -5.91 13.87 -5.64
CA ARG A 57 -4.62 13.16 -5.80
C ARG A 57 -4.37 11.99 -4.84
N CYS A 58 -5.41 11.49 -4.17
CA CYS A 58 -5.31 10.28 -3.36
C CYS A 58 -4.98 9.06 -4.23
N SER A 59 -3.93 8.34 -3.82
CA SER A 59 -3.43 7.14 -4.50
C SER A 59 -2.89 6.20 -3.43
N PRO A 60 -3.77 5.38 -2.82
CA PRO A 60 -3.37 4.50 -1.75
C PRO A 60 -2.27 3.54 -2.19
N VAL A 61 -1.25 3.39 -1.35
CA VAL A 61 -0.12 2.50 -1.60
C VAL A 61 0.27 1.78 -0.31
N LEU A 62 0.53 0.48 -0.45
CA LEU A 62 1.16 -0.31 0.59
C LEU A 62 2.67 -0.30 0.35
N LEU A 63 3.44 0.10 1.35
CA LEU A 63 4.90 0.11 1.33
C LEU A 63 5.43 -0.85 2.39
N GLY A 64 6.38 -1.71 2.04
CA GLY A 64 6.99 -2.65 2.98
C GLY A 64 7.98 -3.56 2.28
N TYR A 65 8.60 -4.49 3.01
CA TYR A 65 9.53 -5.44 2.40
C TYR A 65 8.86 -6.82 2.25
N ASN A 66 9.25 -7.58 1.21
CA ASN A 66 8.72 -8.93 0.92
C ASN A 66 7.21 -8.97 0.59
N LEU A 67 6.63 -7.90 0.04
CA LEU A 67 5.24 -7.90 -0.43
C LEU A 67 5.01 -8.97 -1.50
N SER A 68 6.00 -9.22 -2.36
CA SER A 68 5.92 -10.19 -3.47
C SER A 68 6.01 -11.63 -3.01
N ARG A 69 6.57 -11.83 -1.82
CA ARG A 69 6.75 -13.15 -1.21
C ARG A 69 5.61 -13.52 -0.27
N LEU A 70 4.56 -12.71 -0.22
CA LEU A 70 3.40 -12.93 0.64
C LEU A 70 2.69 -14.23 0.28
N ARG A 71 3.06 -15.31 0.98
CA ARG A 71 2.40 -16.60 0.95
C ARG A 71 1.65 -16.78 2.26
N LEU A 72 0.53 -16.06 2.43
CA LEU A 72 -0.37 -16.22 3.57
C LEU A 72 -1.18 -17.52 3.46
N ARG A 73 -0.48 -18.66 3.42
CA ARG A 73 -1.06 -20.00 3.53
C ARG A 73 -0.54 -20.65 4.81
N GLY A 74 -1.43 -20.79 5.79
CA GLY A 74 -1.30 -21.74 6.91
C GLY A 74 -0.42 -21.34 8.10
N LYS A 75 0.49 -20.38 7.99
CA LYS A 75 1.23 -19.83 9.14
C LYS A 75 1.26 -18.30 9.09
N PRO A 76 1.03 -17.61 10.22
CA PRO A 76 1.19 -16.16 10.30
C PRO A 76 2.62 -15.79 9.91
N GLN A 77 2.81 -15.11 8.79
CA GLN A 77 4.05 -14.40 8.52
C GLN A 77 3.92 -13.02 9.13
N LYS A 78 4.89 -12.63 9.94
CA LYS A 78 4.99 -11.26 10.46
C LYS A 78 5.36 -10.34 9.30
N LEU A 79 4.35 -9.81 8.61
CA LEU A 79 4.52 -8.81 7.57
C LEU A 79 4.22 -7.44 8.17
N TYR A 80 5.12 -6.49 7.92
CA TYR A 80 4.92 -5.11 8.30
C TYR A 80 4.82 -4.25 7.04
N VAL A 81 3.76 -3.47 6.95
CA VAL A 81 3.54 -2.54 5.84
C VAL A 81 3.07 -1.19 6.38
N ALA A 82 3.35 -0.13 5.63
CA ALA A 82 2.72 1.17 5.80
C ALA A 82 1.64 1.34 4.74
N LEU A 83 0.45 1.76 5.16
CA LEU A 83 -0.59 2.24 4.26
C LEU A 83 -0.46 3.76 4.15
N LEU A 84 -0.08 4.21 2.97
CA LEU A 84 0.00 5.62 2.64
C LEU A 84 -1.18 5.98 1.74
N ALA A 85 -2.02 6.93 2.16
CA ALA A 85 -3.17 7.35 1.35
C ALA A 85 -2.77 8.27 0.20
N ARG A 86 -1.64 8.98 0.38
CA ARG A 86 -1.17 10.09 -0.44
C ARG A 86 -2.23 11.17 -0.56
N ASP A 87 -2.89 11.45 0.56
CA ASP A 87 -3.94 12.44 0.66
C ASP A 87 -3.38 13.83 0.90
N TYR A 88 -3.17 14.57 -0.18
CA TYR A 88 -2.56 15.90 -0.11
C TYR A 88 -3.45 16.95 0.56
N SER A 89 -4.77 16.73 0.63
CA SER A 89 -5.66 17.65 1.37
C SER A 89 -5.75 17.31 2.86
N GLY A 90 -5.40 16.07 3.22
CA GLY A 90 -5.50 15.54 4.58
C GLY A 90 -6.94 15.31 5.05
N ASP A 91 -7.92 15.32 4.14
CA ASP A 91 -9.34 15.21 4.47
C ASP A 91 -9.77 13.78 4.86
N LEU A 92 -9.03 12.75 4.44
CA LEU A 92 -9.28 11.36 4.82
C LEU A 92 -9.18 11.12 6.31
N ARG A 93 -8.48 11.99 7.05
CA ARG A 93 -8.44 11.94 8.52
C ARG A 93 -9.83 12.14 9.15
N TRP A 94 -10.79 12.71 8.42
CA TRP A 94 -12.18 12.87 8.87
C TRP A 94 -13.05 11.64 8.54
N LYS A 95 -12.49 10.65 7.85
CA LYS A 95 -13.14 9.42 7.38
C LYS A 95 -12.67 8.17 8.12
N LYS A 96 -12.27 8.32 9.39
CA LYS A 96 -11.76 7.22 10.23
C LYS A 96 -12.80 6.13 10.45
N SER A 97 -14.06 6.50 10.66
CA SER A 97 -15.15 5.53 10.82
C SER A 97 -15.28 4.63 9.60
N GLU A 98 -15.27 5.23 8.41
CA GLU A 98 -15.34 4.55 7.12
C GLU A 98 -14.09 3.69 6.89
N PHE A 99 -12.92 4.17 7.32
CA PHE A 99 -11.67 3.42 7.26
C PHE A 99 -11.73 2.13 8.09
N PHE A 100 -12.00 2.24 9.40
CA PHE A 100 -12.08 1.09 10.29
C PHE A 100 -13.22 0.14 9.92
N ALA A 101 -14.34 0.66 9.40
CA ALA A 101 -15.47 -0.15 8.95
C ALA A 101 -15.11 -1.04 7.75
N ALA A 102 -14.19 -0.61 6.88
CA ALA A 102 -13.78 -1.34 5.68
C ALA A 102 -12.69 -2.39 5.93
N LEU A 103 -12.07 -2.43 7.11
CA LEU A 103 -11.01 -3.38 7.44
C LEU A 103 -11.53 -4.81 7.54
N GLN A 104 -10.66 -5.78 7.23
CA GLN A 104 -10.86 -7.19 7.57
C GLN A 104 -11.11 -7.36 9.07
N ASP A 105 -11.97 -8.30 9.46
CA ASP A 105 -12.33 -8.51 10.87
C ASP A 105 -11.17 -9.10 11.70
N GLY A 106 -11.29 -9.01 13.04
CA GLY A 106 -10.29 -9.56 13.95
C GLY A 106 -8.99 -8.75 13.99
N TRP A 107 -9.11 -7.43 13.84
CA TRP A 107 -8.02 -6.48 13.98
C TRP A 107 -7.98 -5.87 15.40
N GLU A 108 -6.79 -5.47 15.81
CA GLU A 108 -6.54 -4.68 17.02
C GLU A 108 -5.76 -3.42 16.63
N TYR A 109 -6.16 -2.26 17.18
CA TYR A 109 -5.49 -0.99 16.90
C TYR A 109 -4.62 -0.57 18.09
N ASP A 110 -3.33 -0.38 17.81
CA ASP A 110 -2.37 0.25 18.71
C ASP A 110 -2.25 1.74 18.37
N GLU A 111 -2.89 2.57 19.18
CA GLU A 111 -2.89 4.03 19.03
C GLU A 111 -1.51 4.65 19.27
N SER A 112 -0.65 4.02 20.07
CA SER A 112 0.66 4.59 20.41
C SER A 112 1.64 4.54 19.24
N HIS A 113 1.50 3.52 18.38
CA HIS A 113 2.34 3.32 17.20
C HIS A 113 1.60 3.56 15.87
N TYR A 114 0.30 3.83 15.92
CA TYR A 114 -0.57 3.90 14.74
C TYR A 114 -0.52 2.61 13.92
N GLU A 115 -0.53 1.47 14.61
CA GLU A 115 -0.42 0.13 14.00
C GLU A 115 -1.74 -0.63 14.14
N ILE A 116 -2.15 -1.31 13.06
CA ILE A 116 -3.27 -2.25 13.07
C ILE A 116 -2.71 -3.65 12.93
N HIS A 117 -2.99 -4.50 13.91
CA HIS A 117 -2.57 -5.89 13.94
C HIS A 117 -3.72 -6.79 13.51
N PHE A 118 -3.50 -7.57 12.46
CA PHE A 118 -4.45 -8.56 11.97
C PHE A 118 -4.07 -9.95 12.48
N SER A 119 -5.07 -10.79 12.74
CA SER A 119 -4.89 -12.21 13.11
C SER A 119 -4.07 -13.02 12.09
N SER A 120 -3.97 -12.55 10.85
CA SER A 120 -3.13 -13.12 9.78
C SER A 120 -1.61 -12.97 10.02
N GLY A 121 -1.20 -12.16 11.00
CA GLY A 121 0.19 -11.76 11.23
C GLY A 121 0.62 -10.50 10.47
N LEU A 122 -0.29 -9.91 9.69
CA LEU A 122 -0.08 -8.62 9.05
C LEU A 122 -0.18 -7.49 10.07
N THR A 123 0.78 -6.57 10.03
CA THR A 123 0.72 -5.29 10.76
C THR A 123 0.76 -4.16 9.75
N VAL A 124 -0.19 -3.23 9.85
CA VAL A 124 -0.31 -2.08 8.96
C VAL A 124 -0.13 -0.81 9.77
N ASN A 125 0.90 -0.02 9.47
CA ASN A 125 0.99 1.35 9.97
C ASN A 125 0.05 2.25 9.19
N VAL A 126 -0.77 3.04 9.89
CA VAL A 126 -1.84 3.88 9.35
C VAL A 126 -1.71 5.34 9.77
N TYR A 127 -0.51 5.78 10.16
CA TYR A 127 -0.28 7.13 10.68
C TYR A 127 -0.80 8.21 9.72
N GLU A 128 -0.39 8.16 8.45
CA GLU A 128 -0.80 9.17 7.45
C GLU A 128 -2.32 9.20 7.28
N VAL A 129 -2.95 8.02 7.15
CA VAL A 129 -4.41 7.88 7.00
C VAL A 129 -5.17 8.53 8.17
N LEU A 130 -4.70 8.33 9.40
CA LEU A 130 -5.41 8.77 10.59
C LEU A 130 -5.08 10.22 11.00
N THR A 131 -3.96 10.77 10.54
CA THR A 131 -3.53 12.12 10.92
C THR A 131 -3.73 13.14 9.80
N GLY A 132 -3.69 12.69 8.55
CA GLY A 132 -3.60 13.55 7.36
C GLY A 132 -2.31 14.38 7.35
N ASP A 133 -1.25 13.88 8.01
CA ASP A 133 0.05 14.51 8.05
C ASP A 133 0.84 14.16 6.79
N ASP A 134 1.48 15.16 6.17
CA ASP A 134 2.27 14.99 4.95
C ASP A 134 3.49 14.08 5.17
N ALA A 135 3.96 13.94 6.41
CA ALA A 135 5.09 13.08 6.76
C ALA A 135 4.63 11.86 7.57
N ALA A 136 4.74 10.66 6.98
CA ALA A 136 4.44 9.42 7.69
C ALA A 136 5.46 9.13 8.81
N ARG A 137 4.99 8.85 10.03
CA ARG A 137 5.82 8.35 11.13
C ARG A 137 5.93 6.83 11.06
N LEU A 138 7.04 6.34 10.55
CA LEU A 138 7.26 4.92 10.28
C LEU A 138 8.53 4.42 10.99
N PRO A 139 8.51 3.22 11.60
CA PRO A 139 9.72 2.54 12.01
C PRO A 139 10.47 2.06 10.76
N LEU A 140 11.50 2.81 10.35
CA LEU A 140 12.21 2.61 9.09
C LEU A 140 12.80 1.20 8.97
N GLU A 141 13.27 0.61 10.06
CA GLU A 141 13.81 -0.74 10.14
C GLU A 141 12.78 -1.84 9.89
N LYS A 142 11.49 -1.55 10.02
CA LYS A 142 10.40 -2.48 9.67
C LYS A 142 9.92 -2.32 8.23
N ILE A 143 10.22 -1.19 7.58
CA ILE A 143 9.79 -0.87 6.20
C ILE A 143 10.90 -1.13 5.19
N PHE A 144 12.14 -0.90 5.60
CA PHE A 144 13.33 -0.95 4.77
C PHE A 144 14.30 -2.04 5.26
N ILE A 145 14.84 -2.82 4.34
CA ILE A 145 15.84 -3.84 4.64
C ILE A 145 17.15 -3.56 3.88
N ASN A 146 18.29 -3.73 4.55
CA ASN A 146 19.58 -3.66 3.89
C ASN A 146 19.86 -4.95 3.12
N LYS A 147 20.02 -4.83 1.80
CA LYS A 147 20.54 -5.90 0.93
C LYS A 147 21.94 -5.53 0.44
N LYS A 148 22.66 -6.48 -0.18
CA LYS A 148 24.02 -6.23 -0.72
C LYS A 148 24.10 -5.04 -1.70
N GLY A 149 22.98 -4.62 -2.30
CA GLY A 149 22.88 -3.47 -3.20
C GLY A 149 22.35 -2.18 -2.56
N GLY A 150 22.19 -2.13 -1.24
CA GLY A 150 21.66 -0.97 -0.50
C GLY A 150 20.30 -1.23 0.15
N VAL A 151 19.65 -0.13 0.53
CA VAL A 151 18.33 -0.14 1.16
C VAL A 151 17.27 -0.60 0.17
N TYR A 152 16.39 -1.50 0.60
CA TYR A 152 15.37 -2.12 -0.23
C TYR A 152 13.99 -2.06 0.44
N SER A 153 12.97 -1.75 -0.36
CA SER A 153 11.54 -1.88 -0.02
C SER A 153 10.77 -2.20 -1.30
N GLU A 154 9.52 -2.60 -1.15
CA GLU A 154 8.57 -2.91 -2.21
C GLU A 154 7.31 -2.07 -2.02
N TYR A 155 6.60 -1.80 -3.10
CA TYR A 155 5.35 -1.07 -3.05
C TYR A 155 4.25 -1.76 -3.87
N CYS A 156 3.00 -1.53 -3.47
CA CYS A 156 1.82 -1.99 -4.16
C CYS A 156 0.78 -0.88 -4.18
N PHE A 157 0.48 -0.30 -5.35
CA PHE A 157 -0.59 0.68 -5.50
C PHE A 157 -1.96 0.00 -5.45
N TYR A 158 -2.96 0.71 -4.94
CA TYR A 158 -4.36 0.33 -5.07
C TYR A 158 -4.89 0.88 -6.38
N MET A 159 -5.21 -0.02 -7.33
CA MET A 159 -5.60 0.30 -8.70
C MET A 159 -4.59 1.26 -9.34
N ASP A 160 -3.69 0.75 -10.18
CA ASP A 160 -3.04 1.62 -11.16
C ASP A 160 -4.17 2.16 -12.03
N LYS A 161 -4.65 3.37 -11.72
CA LYS A 161 -5.58 4.08 -12.59
C LYS A 161 -4.79 4.43 -13.85
N ASP A 162 -5.10 3.69 -14.90
CA ASP A 162 -4.84 3.99 -16.30
C ASP A 162 -5.16 5.46 -16.68
#